data_AF-A0A0F9C1C0-F1
#
_entry.id   AF-A0A0F9C1C0-F1
#
_cell.length_a   1.000
_cell.length_b   1.000
_cell.length_c   1.000
_cell.angle_alpha   90.00
_cell.angle_beta   90.00
_cell.angle_gamma   90.00
#
_symmetry.space_group_name_H-M   'P 1'
#
loop_
_entity.id
_entity.type
_entity.pdbx_description
1 polymer ?
#
loop_
_entity_poly.entity_id
_entity_poly.type
_entity_poly.pdbx_seq_one_letter_code
_entity_poly.pdbx_strand_id
1 'polypeptide(L)'
;AAVSGTATYVGDEHAALAVLINRQANLIASRTRRGAGNWVVVSPTALTIMQSATTSAFARTTEGTFEAPTNTKFVGTLNNSMRVYVDQYANDSTPVLIGYKGPGEIDAAAYYCPYVPLTSSGVIIDPATFEPVVSFMTRYGYIELTNTASSLGNAADYVGLVAIDTGSLKFL
;
A
#
# COMPACT_ATOMS: atom_id res chain seq x y z
N ALA A 1 -15.49 6.31 19.79
CA ALA A 1 -15.01 4.95 19.46
C ALA A 1 -15.38 4.67 18.02
N ALA A 2 -14.41 4.42 17.14
CA ALA A 2 -14.65 4.25 15.71
C ALA A 2 -15.30 2.88 15.36
N VAL A 3 -15.30 1.94 16.31
CA VAL A 3 -16.00 0.65 16.24
C VAL A 3 -16.94 0.55 17.44
N SER A 4 -18.14 0.02 17.23
CA SER A 4 -19.19 -0.04 18.24
C SER A 4 -18.89 -1.14 19.27
N GLY A 5 -18.71 -0.76 20.52
CA GLY A 5 -18.49 -1.67 21.65
C GLY A 5 -17.31 -1.25 22.52
N THR A 6 -17.38 -1.55 23.81
CA THR A 6 -16.22 -1.49 24.70
C THR A 6 -15.45 -2.80 24.55
N ALA A 7 -14.20 -2.74 24.09
CA ALA A 7 -13.36 -3.93 24.01
C ALA A 7 -13.04 -4.43 25.43
N THR A 8 -13.23 -5.72 25.67
CA THR A 8 -12.89 -6.36 26.95
C THR A 8 -11.44 -6.84 26.95
N TYR A 9 -10.90 -7.17 25.76
CA TYR A 9 -9.54 -7.65 25.57
C TYR A 9 -8.81 -6.84 24.49
N VAL A 10 -7.48 -6.70 24.64
CA VAL A 10 -6.60 -5.98 23.70
C VAL A 10 -6.69 -6.55 22.27
N GLY A 11 -6.89 -7.87 22.14
CA GLY A 11 -7.06 -8.51 20.83
C GLY A 11 -8.35 -8.13 20.09
N ASP A 12 -9.39 -7.68 20.81
CA ASP A 12 -10.62 -7.12 20.22
C ASP A 12 -10.38 -5.68 19.73
N GLU A 13 -9.52 -4.93 20.42
CA GLU A 13 -9.08 -3.60 19.96
C GLU A 13 -8.33 -3.74 18.64
N HIS A 14 -7.41 -4.71 18.52
CA HIS A 14 -6.69 -4.95 17.28
C HIS A 14 -7.60 -5.38 16.12
N ALA A 15 -8.70 -6.09 16.41
CA ALA A 15 -9.70 -6.44 15.39
C ALA A 15 -10.45 -5.21 14.85
N ALA A 16 -10.51 -4.11 15.61
CA ALA A 16 -11.13 -2.86 15.18
C ALA A 16 -10.43 -2.27 13.93
N LEU A 17 -9.11 -2.45 13.79
CA LEU A 17 -8.37 -2.01 12.61
C LEU A 17 -8.88 -2.69 11.34
N ALA A 18 -9.12 -4.01 11.39
CA ALA A 18 -9.68 -4.74 10.25
C ALA A 18 -11.09 -4.23 9.88
N VAL A 19 -11.92 -3.88 10.87
CA VAL A 19 -13.24 -3.29 10.63
C VAL A 19 -13.14 -1.93 9.94
N LEU A 20 -12.21 -1.08 10.38
CA LEU A 20 -12.00 0.24 9.79
C LEU A 20 -11.45 0.16 8.36
N ILE A 21 -10.54 -0.78 8.09
CA ILE A 21 -10.05 -1.07 6.74
C ILE A 21 -11.21 -1.46 5.82
N ASN A 22 -12.11 -2.35 6.27
CA ASN A 22 -13.30 -2.75 5.48
C ASN A 22 -14.26 -1.58 5.27
N ARG A 23 -14.45 -0.72 6.29
CA ARG A 23 -15.27 0.49 6.16
C ARG A 23 -14.67 1.43 5.11
N GLN A 24 -13.37 1.68 5.16
CA GLN A 24 -12.69 2.54 4.20
C GLN A 24 -12.74 1.96 2.78
N ALA A 25 -12.61 0.64 2.63
CA ALA A 25 -12.77 -0.06 1.35
C ALA A 25 -14.16 0.16 0.75
N ASN A 26 -15.23 0.12 1.57
CA ASN A 26 -16.59 0.40 1.12
C ASN A 26 -16.81 1.89 0.78
N LEU A 27 -16.16 2.80 1.51
CA LEU A 27 -16.18 4.23 1.18
C LEU A 27 -15.51 4.49 -0.18
N ILE A 28 -14.38 3.85 -0.47
CA ILE A 28 -13.74 3.89 -1.80
C ILE A 28 -14.70 3.36 -2.88
N ALA A 29 -15.46 2.30 -2.60
CA ALA A 29 -16.49 1.80 -3.52
C ALA A 29 -17.55 2.87 -3.83
N SER A 30 -18.03 3.59 -2.80
CA SER A 30 -19.03 4.63 -2.97
C SER A 30 -18.50 5.84 -3.76
N ARG A 31 -17.22 6.18 -3.60
CA ARG A 31 -16.56 7.31 -4.29
C ARG A 31 -16.28 6.98 -5.76
N THR A 32 -15.62 5.86 -6.01
CA THR A 32 -15.22 5.44 -7.36
C THR A 32 -16.37 4.88 -8.18
N ARG A 33 -17.37 4.27 -7.53
CA ARG A 33 -18.45 3.47 -8.16
C ARG A 33 -17.94 2.31 -9.04
N ARG A 34 -16.70 1.85 -8.82
CA ARG A 34 -16.07 0.75 -9.59
C ARG A 34 -15.91 -0.52 -8.77
N GLY A 35 -15.63 -0.40 -7.47
CA GLY A 35 -15.54 -1.53 -6.55
C GLY A 35 -14.95 -1.16 -5.20
N ALA A 36 -15.07 -2.06 -4.23
CA ALA A 36 -14.45 -1.89 -2.92
C ALA A 36 -12.93 -2.03 -2.99
N GLY A 37 -12.22 -1.30 -2.11
CA GLY A 37 -10.76 -1.40 -1.98
C GLY A 37 -10.29 -2.86 -1.88
N ASN A 38 -9.26 -3.20 -2.65
CA ASN A 38 -8.81 -4.59 -2.84
C ASN A 38 -7.33 -4.80 -2.50
N TRP A 39 -6.61 -3.74 -2.16
CA TRP A 39 -5.26 -3.82 -1.64
C TRP A 39 -5.07 -2.84 -0.48
N VAL A 40 -4.11 -3.16 0.38
CA VAL A 40 -3.71 -2.33 1.51
C VAL A 40 -2.20 -2.39 1.71
N VAL A 41 -1.60 -1.25 2.00
CA VAL A 41 -0.18 -1.11 2.39
C VAL A 41 -0.14 -0.69 3.85
N VAL A 42 0.59 -1.45 4.66
CA VAL A 42 0.69 -1.26 6.11
C VAL A 42 2.16 -1.06 6.52
N SER A 43 2.36 -0.36 7.64
CA SER A 43 3.65 -0.31 8.33
C SER A 43 3.95 -1.64 9.06
N PRO A 44 5.19 -1.88 9.48
CA PRO A 44 5.53 -3.08 10.27
C PRO A 44 4.75 -3.15 11.59
N THR A 45 4.49 -2.01 12.24
CA THR A 45 3.68 -1.93 13.47
C THR A 45 2.23 -2.32 13.23
N ALA A 46 1.61 -1.76 12.18
CA ALA A 46 0.25 -2.09 11.78
C ALA A 46 0.10 -3.57 11.43
N LEU A 47 1.12 -4.18 10.81
CA LEU A 47 1.15 -5.62 10.55
C LEU A 47 1.14 -6.43 11.85
N THR A 48 1.94 -6.06 12.85
CA THR A 48 1.98 -6.75 14.15
C THR A 48 0.63 -6.66 14.88
N ILE A 49 -0.03 -5.50 14.80
CA ILE A 49 -1.40 -5.32 15.33
C ILE A 49 -2.38 -6.27 14.61
N MET A 50 -2.34 -6.33 13.29
CA MET A 50 -3.22 -7.21 12.51
C MET A 50 -2.98 -8.71 12.80
N GLN A 51 -1.74 -9.12 13.05
CA GLN A 51 -1.38 -10.50 13.37
C GLN A 51 -1.77 -10.91 14.80
N SER A 52 -1.90 -9.96 15.72
CA SER A 52 -2.21 -10.21 17.13
C SER A 52 -3.70 -10.08 17.47
N ALA A 53 -4.56 -9.79 16.49
CA ALA A 53 -6.00 -9.68 16.70
C ALA A 53 -6.66 -11.07 16.92
N THR A 54 -7.47 -11.20 17.97
CA THR A 54 -8.07 -12.48 18.41
C THR A 54 -9.06 -13.08 17.41
N THR A 55 -9.65 -12.27 16.53
CA THR A 55 -10.49 -12.72 15.39
C THR A 55 -9.93 -12.18 14.08
N SER A 56 -8.61 -12.26 13.89
CA SER A 56 -8.01 -11.89 12.61
C SER A 56 -8.43 -12.89 11.52
N ALA A 57 -9.28 -12.45 10.58
CA ALA A 57 -9.49 -13.15 9.30
C ALA A 57 -8.35 -12.86 8.30
N PHE A 58 -7.16 -12.60 8.83
CA PHE A 58 -5.93 -12.40 8.08
C PHE A 58 -5.31 -13.76 7.79
N ALA A 59 -5.34 -14.17 6.53
CA ALA A 59 -4.72 -15.39 6.06
C ALA A 59 -3.30 -15.07 5.58
N ARG A 60 -2.29 -15.61 6.26
CA ARG A 60 -0.90 -15.50 5.84
C ARG A 60 -0.67 -16.30 4.57
N THR A 61 0.11 -15.77 3.63
CA THR A 61 0.51 -16.54 2.45
C THR A 61 1.58 -17.56 2.80
N THR A 62 1.53 -18.72 2.13
CA THR A 62 2.49 -19.82 2.25
C THR A 62 3.54 -19.83 1.13
N GLU A 63 3.62 -18.77 0.33
CA GLU A 63 4.69 -18.61 -0.66
C GLU A 63 6.05 -18.49 0.04
N GLY A 64 6.81 -19.59 0.01
CA GLY A 64 8.26 -19.64 -0.06
C GLY A 64 9.05 -19.15 1.15
N THR A 65 10.18 -19.81 1.40
CA THR A 65 11.26 -19.38 2.29
C THR A 65 11.62 -17.91 2.03
N PHE A 66 12.04 -17.21 3.08
CA PHE A 66 12.47 -15.81 3.07
C PHE A 66 13.56 -15.54 2.00
N GLU A 67 13.15 -15.15 0.80
CA GLU A 67 14.03 -14.65 -0.26
C GLU A 67 14.16 -13.12 -0.12
N ALA A 68 15.30 -12.66 0.42
CA ALA A 68 16.00 -11.38 0.27
C ALA A 68 15.21 -10.03 0.11
N PRO A 69 15.80 -8.87 0.50
CA PRO A 69 15.07 -7.64 0.81
C PRO A 69 14.57 -6.94 -0.46
N THR A 70 13.31 -7.20 -0.82
CA THR A 70 12.52 -6.31 -1.67
C THR A 70 11.54 -5.57 -0.77
N ASN A 71 11.63 -4.23 -0.77
CA ASN A 71 11.11 -3.34 0.27
C ASN A 71 9.59 -3.30 0.47
N THR A 72 8.82 -3.99 -0.40
CA THR A 72 7.39 -4.14 -0.23
C THR A 72 7.00 -5.61 -0.40
N LYS A 73 6.80 -6.31 0.71
CA LYS A 73 6.48 -7.74 0.70
C LYS A 73 4.97 -7.95 0.71
N PHE A 74 4.47 -8.84 -0.14
CA PHE A 74 3.12 -9.38 -0.01
C PHE A 74 3.09 -10.36 1.18
N VAL A 75 2.24 -10.09 2.18
CA VAL A 75 2.26 -10.84 3.45
C VAL A 75 1.02 -11.72 3.63
N GLY A 76 -0.07 -11.41 2.94
CA GLY A 76 -1.29 -12.19 3.10
C GLY A 76 -2.51 -11.53 2.48
N THR A 77 -3.65 -12.17 2.71
CA THR A 77 -4.95 -11.60 2.37
C THR A 77 -5.77 -11.38 3.64
N LEU A 78 -6.41 -10.22 3.75
CA LEU A 78 -7.41 -9.93 4.76
C LEU A 78 -8.80 -10.28 4.19
N ASN A 79 -9.60 -11.04 4.96
CA ASN A 79 -10.95 -11.47 4.55
C ASN A 79 -10.99 -12.17 3.18
N ASN A 80 -9.93 -12.90 2.82
CA ASN A 80 -9.79 -13.64 1.55
C ASN A 80 -10.01 -12.80 0.27
N SER A 81 -9.96 -11.47 0.36
CA SER A 81 -10.32 -10.57 -0.74
C SER A 81 -9.37 -9.37 -0.87
N MET A 82 -8.83 -8.90 0.25
CA MET A 82 -7.95 -7.74 0.27
C MET A 82 -6.49 -8.17 0.38
N ARG A 83 -5.65 -7.78 -0.58
CA ARG A 83 -4.22 -8.09 -0.59
C ARG A 83 -3.45 -7.15 0.34
N VAL A 84 -2.66 -7.69 1.25
CA VAL A 84 -1.90 -6.93 2.24
C VAL A 84 -0.41 -6.91 1.86
N TYR A 85 0.12 -5.70 1.72
CA TYR A 85 1.53 -5.42 1.48
C TYR A 85 2.12 -4.66 2.66
N VAL A 86 3.40 -4.89 2.93
CA VAL A 86 4.12 -4.21 4.03
C VAL A 86 5.18 -3.30 3.44
N ASP A 87 5.15 -2.02 3.83
CA ASP A 87 6.24 -1.07 3.60
C ASP A 87 7.22 -1.13 4.78
N GLN A 88 8.44 -1.61 4.53
CA GLN A 88 9.46 -1.74 5.58
C GLN A 88 10.09 -0.40 5.99
N TYR A 89 9.92 0.65 5.20
CA TYR A 89 10.47 1.98 5.48
C TYR A 89 9.47 2.93 6.15
N ALA A 90 8.21 2.53 6.23
CA ALA A 90 7.18 3.29 6.91
C ALA A 90 7.49 3.39 8.42
N ASN A 91 7.45 4.61 8.94
CA ASN A 91 7.56 4.87 10.37
C ASN A 91 6.33 4.29 11.11
N ASP A 92 6.46 4.08 12.42
CA ASP A 92 5.45 3.43 13.26
C ASP A 92 4.09 4.14 13.23
N SER A 93 4.10 5.47 13.12
CA SER A 93 2.91 6.33 13.08
C SER A 93 2.31 6.49 11.68
N THR A 94 2.84 5.80 10.67
CA THR A 94 2.37 5.93 9.29
C THR A 94 0.95 5.36 9.17
N PRO A 95 -0.03 6.11 8.64
CA PRO A 95 -1.38 5.61 8.43
C PRO A 95 -1.38 4.41 7.47
N VAL A 96 -2.35 3.52 7.67
CA VAL A 96 -2.61 2.41 6.75
C VAL A 96 -3.22 2.97 5.47
N LEU A 97 -2.64 2.62 4.32
CA LEU A 97 -3.11 3.03 3.01
C LEU A 97 -3.93 1.91 2.38
N ILE A 98 -5.22 2.14 2.18
CA ILE A 98 -6.13 1.27 1.46
C ILE A 98 -6.31 1.83 0.06
N GLY A 99 -6.38 0.96 -0.95
CA GLY A 99 -6.74 1.40 -2.29
C GLY A 99 -7.48 0.38 -3.13
N TYR A 100 -7.99 0.88 -4.25
CA TYR A 100 -8.69 0.10 -5.26
C TYR A 100 -7.88 0.06 -6.56
N LYS A 101 -7.83 -1.13 -7.16
CA LYS A 101 -7.29 -1.38 -8.50
C LYS A 101 -8.27 -2.25 -9.27
N GLY A 102 -8.81 -1.76 -10.39
CA GLY A 102 -9.68 -2.54 -11.27
C GLY A 102 -8.91 -3.62 -12.06
N PRO A 103 -9.64 -4.51 -12.77
CA PRO A 103 -9.03 -5.59 -13.56
C PRO A 103 -8.22 -5.08 -14.77
N GLY A 104 -8.62 -3.95 -15.36
CA GLY A 104 -7.93 -3.33 -16.49
C GLY A 104 -6.88 -2.30 -16.07
N GLU A 105 -5.91 -2.02 -16.91
CA GLU A 105 -4.79 -1.10 -16.62
C GLU A 105 -5.25 0.35 -16.41
N ILE A 106 -6.34 0.76 -17.05
CA ILE A 106 -6.95 2.11 -17.00
C ILE A 106 -7.67 2.44 -15.68
N ASP A 107 -7.72 1.49 -14.75
CA ASP A 107 -8.47 1.62 -13.52
C ASP A 107 -7.54 1.50 -12.32
N ALA A 108 -6.84 2.60 -12.04
CA ALA A 108 -5.83 2.71 -10.99
C ALA A 108 -5.77 4.13 -10.43
N ALA A 109 -5.27 4.24 -9.18
CA ALA A 109 -4.99 5.52 -8.54
C ALA A 109 -3.83 6.28 -9.19
N ALA A 110 -2.79 5.55 -9.62
CA ALA A 110 -1.60 6.10 -10.22
C ALA A 110 -1.12 5.23 -11.38
N TYR A 111 -0.44 5.84 -12.33
CA TYR A 111 0.11 5.18 -13.51
C TYR A 111 1.62 5.30 -13.53
N TYR A 112 2.28 4.15 -13.61
CA TYR A 112 3.70 4.05 -13.87
C TYR A 112 3.90 3.54 -15.30
N CYS A 113 4.42 4.40 -16.17
CA CYS A 113 4.59 4.13 -17.59
C CYS A 113 6.09 4.14 -17.94
N PRO A 114 6.78 2.99 -17.88
CA PRO A 114 8.19 2.91 -18.23
C PRO A 114 8.38 3.11 -19.75
N TYR A 115 9.41 3.89 -20.12
CA TYR A 115 9.81 4.09 -21.51
C TYR A 115 11.16 3.45 -21.81
N VAL A 116 12.15 3.71 -20.95
CA VAL A 116 13.47 3.06 -21.00
C VAL A 116 13.70 2.37 -19.66
N PRO A 117 13.54 1.03 -19.58
CA PRO A 117 13.64 0.30 -18.32
C PRO A 117 15.04 0.35 -17.70
N LEU A 118 16.08 0.18 -18.54
CA LEU A 118 17.48 0.35 -18.15
C LEU A 118 18.33 0.46 -19.42
N THR A 119 19.18 1.46 -19.50
CA THR A 119 20.19 1.57 -20.57
C THR A 119 21.54 1.87 -19.93
N SER A 120 22.55 1.06 -20.28
CA SER A 120 23.94 1.26 -19.87
C SER A 120 24.64 2.17 -20.88
N SER A 121 25.44 3.11 -20.38
CA SER A 121 26.32 3.95 -21.21
C SER A 121 27.54 3.21 -21.76
N GLY A 122 27.83 2.00 -21.26
CA GLY A 122 29.14 1.38 -21.39
C GLY A 122 30.20 2.13 -20.57
N VAL A 123 31.46 1.73 -20.72
CA VAL A 123 32.61 2.40 -20.09
C VAL A 123 32.95 3.65 -20.88
N ILE A 124 32.81 4.82 -20.24
CA ILE A 124 33.18 6.12 -20.79
C ILE A 124 34.29 6.70 -19.91
N ILE A 125 35.24 7.41 -20.50
CA ILE A 125 36.30 8.09 -19.75
C ILE A 125 35.85 9.50 -19.40
N ASP A 126 35.89 9.85 -18.12
CA ASP A 126 35.64 11.21 -17.67
C ASP A 126 36.76 12.15 -18.18
N PRO A 127 36.44 13.22 -18.95
CA PRO A 127 37.44 14.12 -19.51
C PRO A 127 38.20 14.96 -18.46
N ALA A 128 37.71 15.04 -17.22
CA ALA A 128 38.38 15.80 -16.16
C ALA A 128 39.34 14.93 -15.32
N THR A 129 38.97 13.67 -15.05
CA THR A 129 39.71 12.77 -14.15
C THR A 129 40.42 11.62 -14.87
N PHE A 130 40.06 11.34 -16.12
CA PHE A 130 40.53 10.20 -16.92
C PHE A 130 40.21 8.83 -16.33
N GLU A 131 39.27 8.76 -15.38
CA GLU A 131 38.83 7.51 -14.78
C GLU A 131 37.68 6.88 -15.60
N PRO A 132 37.62 5.54 -15.68
CA PRO A 132 36.52 4.85 -16.35
C PRO A 132 35.24 4.91 -15.51
N VAL A 133 34.18 5.47 -16.07
CA VAL A 133 32.86 5.60 -15.46
C VAL A 133 31.83 4.78 -16.25
N VAL A 134 30.91 4.13 -15.54
CA VAL A 134 29.75 3.43 -16.10
C VAL A 134 28.50 4.03 -15.48
N SER A 135 27.50 4.32 -16.31
CA SER A 135 26.21 4.85 -15.86
C SER A 135 25.06 4.01 -16.38
N PHE A 136 23.99 3.95 -15.59
CA PHE A 136 22.71 3.37 -15.99
C PHE A 136 21.65 4.46 -15.95
N MET A 137 20.85 4.55 -17.00
CA MET A 137 19.74 5.48 -17.12
C MET A 137 18.42 4.72 -17.21
N THR A 138 17.41 5.21 -16.51
CA THR A 138 16.01 4.82 -16.70
C THR A 138 15.19 6.05 -17.08
N ARG A 139 14.08 5.84 -17.79
CA ARG A 139 13.11 6.89 -18.10
C ARG A 139 11.71 6.32 -17.97
N TYR A 140 10.89 6.96 -17.15
CA TYR A 140 9.51 6.57 -16.91
C TYR A 140 8.67 7.82 -16.65
N GLY A 141 7.37 7.71 -16.94
CA GLY A 141 6.37 8.66 -16.47
C GLY A 141 5.67 8.11 -15.23
N TYR A 142 5.52 8.93 -14.20
CA TYR A 142 4.61 8.66 -13.10
C TYR A 142 3.56 9.76 -13.06
N ILE A 143 2.28 9.38 -13.10
CA ILE A 143 1.19 10.36 -13.09
C ILE A 143 0.02 9.88 -12.23
N GLU A 144 -0.48 10.80 -11.42
CA GLU A 144 -1.74 10.68 -10.71
C GLU A 144 -2.78 11.56 -11.40
N LEU A 145 -3.97 11.02 -11.58
CA LEU A 145 -5.07 11.73 -12.22
C LEU A 145 -5.74 12.64 -11.19
N THR A 146 -5.46 13.94 -11.19
CA THR A 146 -5.99 14.87 -10.16
C THR A 146 -7.14 15.75 -10.64
N ASN A 147 -7.38 15.83 -11.97
CA ASN A 147 -8.40 16.70 -12.55
C ASN A 147 -9.60 15.90 -13.05
N THR A 148 -10.77 16.08 -12.43
CA THR A 148 -12.03 15.44 -12.83
C THR A 148 -12.64 16.00 -14.10
N ALA A 149 -12.25 17.20 -14.55
CA ALA A 149 -12.79 17.85 -15.74
C ALA A 149 -12.10 17.41 -17.04
N SER A 150 -10.82 17.04 -16.97
CA SER A 150 -10.02 16.64 -18.15
C SER A 150 -9.50 15.20 -18.07
N SER A 151 -9.75 14.50 -16.97
CA SER A 151 -9.30 13.13 -16.76
C SER A 151 -10.46 12.23 -16.32
N LEU A 152 -10.32 10.93 -16.60
CA LEU A 152 -11.33 9.90 -16.34
C LEU A 152 -11.54 9.59 -14.83
N GLY A 153 -11.02 10.42 -13.92
CA GLY A 153 -11.23 10.30 -12.47
C GLY A 153 -10.32 11.20 -11.62
N ASN A 154 -10.49 11.12 -10.29
CA ASN A 154 -9.61 11.69 -9.28
C ASN A 154 -8.90 10.56 -8.51
N ALA A 155 -7.57 10.58 -8.46
CA ALA A 155 -6.74 9.58 -7.80
C ALA A 155 -7.05 9.46 -6.31
N ALA A 156 -7.40 10.59 -5.67
CA ALA A 156 -7.75 10.62 -4.25
C ALA A 156 -9.01 9.79 -3.91
N ASP A 157 -9.88 9.52 -4.88
CA ASP A 157 -11.08 8.70 -4.67
C ASP A 157 -10.75 7.20 -4.61
N TYR A 158 -9.62 6.79 -5.21
CA TYR A 158 -9.16 5.39 -5.25
C TYR A 158 -8.42 4.96 -3.99
N VAL A 159 -8.03 5.93 -3.14
CA VAL A 159 -7.24 5.69 -1.95
C VAL A 159 -7.96 6.15 -0.68
N GLY A 160 -7.61 5.54 0.43
CA GLY A 160 -8.13 5.86 1.74
C GLY A 160 -7.07 5.62 2.79
N LEU A 161 -7.04 6.49 3.80
CA LEU A 161 -6.11 6.36 4.92
C LEU A 161 -6.89 6.00 6.18
N VAL A 162 -6.31 5.12 6.99
CA VAL A 162 -6.76 4.86 8.37
C VAL A 162 -5.60 5.18 9.29
N ALA A 163 -5.78 6.16 10.17
CA ALA A 163 -4.73 6.61 11.07
C ALA A 163 -4.58 5.64 12.25
N ILE A 164 -3.34 5.43 12.67
CA ILE A 164 -2.99 4.67 13.87
C ILE A 164 -2.34 5.63 14.84
N ASP A 165 -2.93 5.78 16.03
CA ASP A 165 -2.27 6.42 17.16
C ASP A 165 -1.39 5.40 17.88
N THR A 166 -0.07 5.52 17.72
CA THR A 166 0.91 4.60 18.31
C THR A 166 1.07 4.77 19.82
N GLY A 167 0.59 5.88 20.41
CA GLY A 167 0.66 6.11 21.85
C GLY A 167 -0.42 5.36 22.63
N SER A 168 -1.60 5.18 22.05
CA SER A 168 -2.72 4.45 22.67
C SER A 168 -3.13 3.19 21.91
N LEU A 169 -2.50 2.89 20.77
CA LEU A 169 -2.92 1.86 19.80
C LEU A 169 -4.40 2.00 19.39
N LYS A 170 -4.91 3.24 19.42
CA LYS A 170 -6.28 3.56 19.01
C LYS A 170 -6.29 4.00 17.56
N PHE A 171 -7.37 3.66 16.88
CA PHE A 171 -7.56 3.97 15.46
C PHE A 171 -8.51 5.16 15.33
N LEU A 172 -8.13 6.13 14.49
CA LEU A 172 -8.87 7.37 14.24
C LEU A 172 -9.49 7.37 12.84
#